data_AF-A0A0W0XUZ2-F1
#
_entry.id   AF-A0A0W0XUZ2-F1
#
_cell.length_a   1.000
_cell.length_b   1.000
_cell.length_c   1.000
_cell.angle_alpha   90.00
_cell.angle_beta   90.00
_cell.angle_gamma   90.00
#
_symmetry.space_group_name_H-M   'P 1'
#
loop_
_entity.id
_entity.type
_entity.pdbx_description
1 polymer ?
#
loop_
_entity_poly.entity_id
_entity_poly.type
_entity_poly.pdbx_seq_one_letter_code
_entity_poly.pdbx_strand_id
1 'polypeptide(L)'
;MKIKEKDIKLLWSRTGNKCAKCRSNLTQDSNAVNLSYTLGEQAHIVGQKSNSPRGNSLLEETDRDSYHNLLILCPNCHSEIDRNIEDWPVEKLFLLKSKHELWVNETLSESDDKTKLANQLAVGSVIDAAVILCKLEEWRNWSSYALSPDPSWDREFPSNIYEFREKVIAAIWPENLDEIKRAAITFSILIHESIEVFLLHSRMQGERFIPIKFYKRDEWYEDFNTVLEKYNNWIHSCHFLIRETSKALNWFADTIRRDINPMFFIEKGKFLIVDGPCMDMKYHTSLLEYDDEEKLNLPNSLSMMLKKLNEDLIR
;
A
#
# COMPACT_ATOMS: atom_id res chain seq x y z
N MET A 1 -22.43 -26.59 37.94
CA MET A 1 -21.97 -27.63 36.99
C MET A 1 -20.67 -27.10 36.37
N LYS A 2 -20.13 -27.72 35.31
CA LYS A 2 -19.04 -27.14 34.51
C LYS A 2 -19.67 -26.57 33.23
N ILE A 3 -19.29 -25.35 32.84
CA ILE A 3 -19.69 -24.74 31.55
C ILE A 3 -19.27 -25.68 30.42
N LYS A 4 -20.20 -25.99 29.50
CA LYS A 4 -19.93 -26.90 28.39
C LYS A 4 -18.97 -26.26 27.39
N GLU A 5 -18.16 -27.06 26.73
CA GLU A 5 -17.16 -26.58 25.76
C GLU A 5 -17.80 -25.79 24.60
N LYS A 6 -19.00 -26.19 24.16
CA LYS A 6 -19.78 -25.45 23.16
C LYS A 6 -20.07 -24.01 23.61
N ASP A 7 -20.53 -23.83 24.84
CA ASP A 7 -20.85 -22.52 25.41
C ASP A 7 -19.59 -21.66 25.58
N ILE A 8 -18.47 -22.27 26.00
CA ILE A 8 -17.16 -21.60 26.06
C ILE A 8 -16.74 -21.10 24.68
N LYS A 9 -16.82 -21.94 23.64
CA LYS A 9 -16.46 -21.55 22.26
C LYS A 9 -17.33 -20.42 21.74
N LEU A 10 -18.65 -20.50 21.94
CA LEU A 10 -19.59 -19.45 21.55
C LEU A 10 -19.30 -18.13 22.28
N LEU A 11 -19.00 -18.21 23.57
CA LEU A 11 -18.72 -17.05 24.39
C LEU A 11 -17.44 -16.35 23.93
N TRP A 12 -16.32 -17.07 23.88
CA TRP A 12 -15.03 -16.49 23.48
C TRP A 12 -15.04 -15.98 22.04
N SER A 13 -15.68 -16.68 21.11
CA SER A 13 -15.73 -16.25 19.70
C SER A 13 -16.52 -14.96 19.51
N ARG A 14 -17.70 -14.85 20.13
CA ARG A 14 -18.57 -13.66 20.01
C ARG A 14 -18.07 -12.45 20.79
N THR A 15 -17.15 -12.67 21.73
CA THR A 15 -16.51 -11.61 22.52
C THR A 15 -15.25 -11.05 21.81
N GLY A 16 -14.74 -11.71 20.77
CA GLY A 16 -13.66 -11.18 19.93
C GLY A 16 -12.36 -10.83 20.67
N ASN A 17 -12.01 -11.57 21.74
CA ASN A 17 -10.86 -11.29 22.62
C ASN A 17 -10.90 -9.92 23.34
N LYS A 18 -12.08 -9.34 23.57
CA LYS A 18 -12.22 -8.01 24.21
C LYS A 18 -13.08 -8.08 25.46
N CYS A 19 -12.66 -7.48 26.57
CA CYS A 19 -13.51 -7.42 27.79
C CYS A 19 -14.87 -6.78 27.48
N ALA A 20 -15.97 -7.39 27.97
CA ALA A 20 -17.34 -6.89 27.72
C ALA A 20 -17.53 -5.41 28.10
N LYS A 21 -16.82 -4.96 29.15
CA LYS A 21 -16.89 -3.61 29.71
C LYS A 21 -15.82 -2.68 29.15
N CYS A 22 -14.53 -2.97 29.40
CA CYS A 22 -13.43 -2.04 29.12
C CYS A 22 -12.73 -2.28 27.78
N ARG A 23 -13.12 -3.31 27.03
CA ARG A 23 -12.52 -3.67 25.73
C ARG A 23 -11.02 -3.99 25.76
N SER A 24 -10.43 -4.22 26.93
CA SER A 24 -9.05 -4.71 27.03
C SER A 24 -8.92 -6.11 26.41
N ASN A 25 -7.72 -6.47 25.95
CA ASN A 25 -7.44 -7.82 25.49
C ASN A 25 -7.63 -8.84 26.61
N LEU A 26 -8.10 -10.03 26.26
CA LEU A 26 -8.39 -11.13 27.20
C LEU A 26 -7.46 -12.32 27.02
N THR A 27 -6.51 -12.23 26.09
CA THR A 27 -5.39 -13.14 25.90
C THR A 27 -4.12 -12.33 25.81
N GLN A 28 -3.01 -12.97 26.15
CA GLN A 28 -1.69 -12.37 26.05
C GLN A 28 -0.65 -13.43 25.70
N ASP A 29 0.33 -13.04 24.89
CA ASP A 29 1.51 -13.84 24.61
C ASP A 29 2.58 -13.57 25.66
N SER A 30 3.24 -14.63 26.11
CA SER A 30 4.35 -14.54 27.03
C SER A 30 5.62 -14.08 26.31
N ASN A 31 6.44 -13.26 26.97
CA ASN A 31 7.75 -12.85 26.43
C ASN A 31 8.75 -14.03 26.34
N ALA A 32 8.47 -15.14 27.04
CA ALA A 32 9.20 -16.39 26.90
C ALA A 32 8.59 -17.26 25.80
N VAL A 33 9.40 -18.10 25.17
CA VAL A 33 9.12 -18.83 23.92
C VAL A 33 7.72 -19.49 23.91
N ASN A 34 6.90 -19.09 22.92
CA ASN A 34 5.70 -19.78 22.42
C ASN A 34 4.62 -20.19 23.45
N LEU A 35 4.35 -19.36 24.46
CA LEU A 35 3.25 -19.58 25.39
C LEU A 35 2.24 -18.43 25.32
N SER A 36 0.97 -18.76 25.20
CA SER A 36 -0.14 -17.80 25.28
C SER A 36 -1.07 -18.21 26.43
N TYR A 37 -1.64 -17.23 27.13
CA TYR A 37 -2.55 -17.48 28.26
C TYR A 37 -3.77 -16.57 28.22
N THR A 38 -4.85 -17.04 28.86
CA THR A 38 -6.12 -16.30 28.98
C THR A 38 -6.10 -15.43 30.22
N LEU A 39 -6.37 -14.14 30.04
CA LEU A 39 -6.67 -13.18 31.11
C LEU A 39 -8.18 -13.08 31.38
N GLY A 40 -9.01 -13.40 30.39
CA GLY A 40 -10.46 -13.29 30.51
C GLY A 40 -11.09 -14.35 31.41
N GLU A 41 -12.12 -13.94 32.15
CA GLU A 41 -12.89 -14.77 33.07
C GLU A 41 -14.33 -14.89 32.58
N GLN A 42 -14.89 -16.10 32.67
CA GLN A 42 -16.29 -16.38 32.37
C GLN A 42 -17.14 -15.95 33.58
N ALA A 43 -17.86 -14.85 33.42
CA ALA A 43 -18.68 -14.27 34.48
C ALA A 43 -20.15 -14.61 34.25
N HIS A 44 -20.80 -15.11 35.30
CA HIS A 44 -22.24 -15.36 35.31
C HIS A 44 -23.01 -14.05 35.47
N ILE A 45 -23.99 -13.83 34.60
CA ILE A 45 -24.97 -12.73 34.72
C ILE A 45 -25.85 -12.99 35.95
N VAL A 46 -26.54 -14.14 35.96
CA VAL A 46 -27.19 -14.71 37.13
C VAL A 46 -26.23 -15.70 37.79
N GLY A 47 -25.79 -15.43 39.02
CA GLY A 47 -24.74 -16.19 39.71
C GLY A 47 -25.02 -17.68 39.79
N GLN A 48 -23.97 -18.51 39.72
CA GLN A 48 -24.08 -19.96 39.55
C GLN A 48 -24.89 -20.67 40.66
N LYS A 49 -24.82 -20.18 41.90
CA LYS A 49 -25.54 -20.74 43.06
C LYS A 49 -26.44 -19.69 43.69
N SER A 50 -27.41 -20.10 44.49
CA SER A 50 -28.32 -19.20 45.22
C SER A 50 -27.60 -18.16 46.11
N ASN A 51 -26.45 -18.52 46.69
CA ASN A 51 -25.63 -17.64 47.52
C ASN A 51 -24.58 -16.83 46.75
N SER A 52 -24.54 -16.92 45.42
CA SER A 52 -23.63 -16.15 44.57
C SER A 52 -24.21 -14.76 44.25
N PRO A 53 -23.40 -13.79 43.79
CA PRO A 53 -23.90 -12.51 43.29
C PRO A 53 -25.03 -12.73 42.28
N ARG A 54 -26.18 -12.08 42.49
CA ARG A 54 -27.38 -12.23 41.64
C ARG A 54 -27.88 -13.69 41.53
N GLY A 55 -27.62 -14.51 42.54
CA GLY A 55 -27.98 -15.93 42.59
C GLY A 55 -29.45 -16.22 42.91
N ASN A 56 -30.16 -15.27 43.52
CA ASN A 56 -31.60 -15.35 43.77
C ASN A 56 -32.36 -15.01 42.48
N SER A 57 -32.71 -16.02 41.70
CA SER A 57 -33.29 -15.88 40.36
C SER A 57 -34.19 -17.07 40.04
N LEU A 58 -35.20 -16.84 39.20
CA LEU A 58 -36.06 -17.88 38.63
C LEU A 58 -35.34 -18.76 37.60
N LEU A 59 -34.11 -18.39 37.22
CA LEU A 59 -33.30 -19.21 36.31
C LEU A 59 -32.82 -20.48 37.02
N GLU A 60 -33.24 -21.62 36.49
CA GLU A 60 -32.86 -22.96 36.96
C GLU A 60 -31.35 -23.15 36.97
N GLU A 61 -30.83 -23.88 37.97
CA GLU A 61 -29.38 -24.10 38.12
C GLU A 61 -28.77 -24.79 36.89
N THR A 62 -29.55 -25.59 36.16
CA THR A 62 -29.12 -26.27 34.93
C THR A 62 -28.84 -25.31 33.78
N ASP A 63 -29.46 -24.13 33.78
CA ASP A 63 -29.36 -23.14 32.70
C ASP A 63 -28.35 -22.02 33.00
N ARG A 64 -27.89 -21.93 34.25
CA ARG A 64 -26.94 -20.90 34.69
C ARG A 64 -25.58 -21.03 34.01
N ASP A 65 -25.16 -22.23 33.63
CA ASP A 65 -23.89 -22.48 32.93
C ASP A 65 -24.02 -22.35 31.39
N SER A 66 -25.13 -21.85 30.86
CA SER A 66 -25.34 -21.64 29.42
C SER A 66 -24.67 -20.35 28.91
N TYR A 67 -24.28 -20.33 27.63
CA TYR A 67 -23.73 -19.14 26.97
C TYR A 67 -24.62 -17.89 27.13
N HIS A 68 -25.94 -18.07 27.17
CA HIS A 68 -26.88 -16.96 27.31
C HIS A 68 -26.73 -16.24 28.65
N ASN A 69 -26.37 -16.95 29.72
CA ASN A 69 -26.18 -16.40 31.05
C ASN A 69 -24.72 -15.99 31.34
N LEU A 70 -23.84 -16.00 30.34
CA LEU A 70 -22.41 -15.71 30.53
C LEU A 70 -21.97 -14.49 29.73
N LEU A 71 -21.04 -13.72 30.30
CA LEU A 71 -20.20 -12.75 29.58
C LEU A 71 -18.73 -13.01 29.91
N ILE A 72 -17.81 -12.44 29.12
CA ILE A 72 -16.37 -12.46 29.46
C ILE A 72 -15.89 -11.07 29.88
N LEU A 73 -15.16 -11.04 30.98
CA LEU A 73 -14.58 -9.84 31.56
C LEU A 73 -13.09 -10.05 31.84
N CYS A 74 -12.33 -8.96 31.92
CA CYS A 74 -11.01 -9.01 32.56
C CYS A 74 -11.19 -9.10 34.09
N PRO A 75 -10.18 -9.57 34.84
CA PRO A 75 -10.32 -9.82 36.28
C PRO A 75 -10.72 -8.58 37.08
N ASN A 76 -10.26 -7.40 36.63
CA ASN A 76 -10.62 -6.11 37.23
C ASN A 76 -12.12 -5.80 37.08
N CYS A 77 -12.65 -5.91 35.86
CA CYS A 77 -14.07 -5.65 35.60
C CYS A 77 -14.97 -6.73 36.22
N HIS A 78 -14.53 -7.98 36.26
CA HIS A 78 -15.27 -9.05 36.91
C HIS A 78 -15.40 -8.79 38.42
N SER A 79 -14.27 -8.49 39.09
CA SER A 79 -14.24 -8.16 40.52
C SER A 79 -15.08 -6.93 40.86
N GLU A 80 -15.06 -5.90 40.01
CA GLU A 80 -15.89 -4.69 40.16
C GLU A 80 -17.38 -5.03 40.14
N ILE A 81 -17.83 -5.82 39.16
CA ILE A 81 -19.24 -6.17 38.94
C ILE A 81 -19.78 -7.06 40.06
N ASP A 82 -18.98 -8.02 40.54
CA ASP A 82 -19.43 -8.94 41.59
C ASP A 82 -19.49 -8.30 42.97
N ARG A 83 -18.64 -7.30 43.23
CA ARG A 83 -18.65 -6.55 44.49
C ARG A 83 -19.69 -5.43 44.54
N ASN A 84 -20.25 -5.04 43.40
CA ASN A 84 -21.18 -3.93 43.29
C ASN A 84 -22.49 -4.37 42.61
N ILE A 85 -23.23 -5.24 43.29
CA ILE A 85 -24.45 -5.88 42.76
C ILE A 85 -25.55 -4.85 42.47
N GLU A 86 -25.66 -3.81 43.31
CA GLU A 86 -26.70 -2.77 43.18
C GLU A 86 -26.53 -1.96 41.88
N ASP A 87 -25.29 -1.60 41.53
CA ASP A 87 -25.02 -0.88 40.27
C ASP A 87 -24.98 -1.79 39.04
N TRP A 88 -24.87 -3.11 39.24
CA TRP A 88 -24.78 -4.12 38.18
C TRP A 88 -25.87 -5.19 38.31
N PRO A 89 -27.15 -4.81 38.17
CA PRO A 89 -28.25 -5.77 38.16
C PRO A 89 -28.23 -6.63 36.87
N VAL A 90 -28.98 -7.74 36.90
CA VAL A 90 -29.03 -8.76 35.84
C VAL A 90 -29.34 -8.13 34.47
N GLU A 91 -30.30 -7.21 34.42
CA GLU A 91 -30.75 -6.54 33.19
C GLU A 91 -29.64 -5.71 32.55
N LYS A 92 -28.85 -5.02 33.38
CA LYS A 92 -27.71 -4.21 32.92
C LYS A 92 -26.59 -5.08 32.36
N LEU A 93 -26.36 -6.25 32.94
CA LEU A 93 -25.37 -7.21 32.44
C LEU A 93 -25.79 -7.88 31.14
N PHE A 94 -27.07 -8.20 30.97
CA PHE A 94 -27.60 -8.63 29.66
C PHE A 94 -27.44 -7.53 28.60
N LEU A 95 -27.75 -6.28 28.94
CA LEU A 95 -27.56 -5.15 28.03
C LEU A 95 -26.07 -4.96 27.68
N LEU A 96 -25.17 -5.11 28.66
CA LEU A 96 -23.73 -5.06 28.44
C LEU A 96 -23.27 -6.14 27.46
N LYS A 97 -23.71 -7.38 27.64
CA LYS A 97 -23.43 -8.50 26.73
C LYS A 97 -23.91 -8.19 25.31
N SER A 98 -25.18 -7.81 25.15
CA SER A 98 -25.75 -7.52 23.83
C SER A 98 -25.05 -6.36 23.12
N LYS A 99 -24.76 -5.26 23.83
CA LYS A 99 -23.98 -4.13 23.28
C LYS A 99 -22.56 -4.54 22.93
N HIS A 100 -21.96 -5.42 23.71
CA HIS A 100 -20.61 -5.88 23.45
C HIS A 100 -20.55 -6.72 22.18
N GLU A 101 -21.39 -7.74 22.08
CA GLU A 101 -21.41 -8.67 20.96
C GLU A 101 -21.85 -7.99 19.65
N LEU A 102 -22.79 -7.04 19.72
CA LEU A 102 -23.15 -6.20 18.57
C LEU A 102 -21.94 -5.41 18.06
N TRP A 103 -21.22 -4.73 18.96
CA TRP A 103 -20.01 -4.00 18.60
C TRP A 103 -18.92 -4.90 17.99
N VAL A 104 -18.72 -6.11 18.52
CA VAL A 104 -17.76 -7.07 17.94
C VAL A 104 -18.17 -7.42 16.51
N ASN A 105 -19.45 -7.74 16.31
CA ASN A 105 -19.98 -8.11 15.00
C ASN A 105 -19.86 -6.96 13.99
N GLU A 106 -20.22 -5.74 14.39
CA GLU A 106 -20.11 -4.53 13.56
C GLU A 106 -18.64 -4.26 13.19
N THR A 107 -17.73 -4.27 14.17
CA THR A 107 -16.29 -4.03 13.94
C THR A 107 -15.66 -5.08 13.02
N LEU A 108 -16.05 -6.35 13.15
CA LEU A 108 -15.57 -7.41 12.25
C LEU A 108 -16.22 -7.30 10.87
N SER A 109 -17.49 -6.88 10.77
CA SER A 109 -18.15 -6.67 9.48
C SER A 109 -17.66 -5.44 8.71
N GLU A 110 -17.10 -4.43 9.37
CA GLU A 110 -16.39 -3.31 8.72
C GLU A 110 -15.12 -3.80 8.00
N SER A 111 -14.55 -4.95 8.40
CA SER A 111 -13.46 -5.60 7.66
C SER A 111 -13.93 -6.37 6.40
N ASP A 112 -15.25 -6.53 6.24
CA ASP A 112 -15.93 -7.11 5.07
C ASP A 112 -16.45 -6.04 4.09
N ASP A 113 -15.87 -4.83 4.08
CA ASP A 113 -16.19 -3.84 3.04
C ASP A 113 -15.74 -4.38 1.66
N LYS A 114 -16.64 -5.12 1.02
CA LYS A 114 -16.45 -5.74 -0.29
C LYS A 114 -16.03 -4.72 -1.34
N THR A 115 -16.43 -3.46 -1.17
CA THR A 115 -16.03 -2.35 -2.03
C THR A 115 -14.55 -2.04 -1.83
N LYS A 116 -14.09 -1.93 -0.59
CA LYS A 116 -12.68 -1.71 -0.27
C LYS A 116 -11.80 -2.87 -0.75
N LEU A 117 -12.24 -4.11 -0.53
CA LEU A 117 -11.53 -5.29 -1.01
C LEU A 117 -11.49 -5.35 -2.55
N ALA A 118 -12.61 -5.09 -3.23
CA ALA A 118 -12.67 -5.04 -4.68
C ALA A 118 -11.75 -3.94 -5.25
N ASN A 119 -11.71 -2.76 -4.62
CA ASN A 119 -10.83 -1.67 -4.99
C ASN A 119 -9.35 -2.06 -4.85
N GLN A 120 -8.98 -2.70 -3.73
CA GLN A 120 -7.63 -3.20 -3.51
C GLN A 120 -7.23 -4.26 -4.55
N LEU A 121 -8.13 -5.20 -4.87
CA LEU A 121 -7.86 -6.23 -5.86
C LEU A 121 -7.75 -5.69 -7.29
N ALA A 122 -8.62 -4.74 -7.67
CA ALA A 122 -8.62 -4.13 -9.00
C ALA A 122 -7.29 -3.42 -9.29
N VAL A 123 -6.77 -2.68 -8.31
CA VAL A 123 -5.55 -1.88 -8.48
C VAL A 123 -4.28 -2.66 -8.11
N GLY A 124 -4.38 -3.68 -7.25
CA GLY A 124 -3.23 -4.48 -6.79
C GLY A 124 -2.40 -5.07 -7.93
N SER A 125 -3.06 -5.62 -8.96
CA SER A 125 -2.35 -6.17 -10.13
C SER A 125 -1.52 -5.15 -10.91
N VAL A 126 -1.97 -3.88 -10.96
CA VAL A 126 -1.24 -2.78 -11.60
C VAL A 126 -0.06 -2.34 -10.74
N ILE A 127 -0.26 -2.28 -9.41
CA ILE A 127 0.80 -1.94 -8.45
C ILE A 127 1.91 -3.00 -8.51
N ASP A 128 1.57 -4.28 -8.45
CA ASP A 128 2.53 -5.38 -8.51
C ASP A 128 3.30 -5.35 -9.83
N ALA A 129 2.61 -5.10 -10.94
CA ALA A 129 3.24 -4.94 -12.24
C ALA A 129 4.20 -3.75 -12.26
N ALA A 130 3.84 -2.60 -11.71
CA ALA A 130 4.74 -1.45 -11.60
C ALA A 130 6.00 -1.82 -10.80
N VAL A 131 5.84 -2.46 -9.63
CA VAL A 131 6.95 -2.85 -8.75
C VAL A 131 7.94 -3.77 -9.48
N ILE A 132 7.42 -4.81 -10.13
CA ILE A 132 8.23 -5.86 -10.77
C ILE A 132 8.79 -5.38 -12.11
N LEU A 133 7.92 -4.94 -13.02
CA LEU A 133 8.29 -4.67 -14.42
C LEU A 133 9.07 -3.36 -14.57
N CYS A 134 8.83 -2.36 -13.72
CA CYS A 134 9.59 -1.11 -13.69
C CYS A 134 10.76 -1.13 -12.68
N LYS A 135 11.02 -2.29 -12.05
CA LYS A 135 12.08 -2.51 -11.06
C LYS A 135 12.13 -1.42 -9.98
N LEU A 136 11.00 -1.13 -9.33
CA LEU A 136 10.91 -0.02 -8.35
C LEU A 136 11.85 -0.22 -7.16
N GLU A 137 12.11 -1.47 -6.76
CA GLU A 137 13.07 -1.80 -5.71
C GLU A 137 14.49 -1.29 -6.02
N GLU A 138 14.84 -1.24 -7.30
CA GLU A 138 16.14 -0.82 -7.82
C GLU A 138 16.09 0.57 -8.48
N TRP A 139 15.00 1.32 -8.29
CA TRP A 139 14.75 2.60 -8.97
C TRP A 139 15.96 3.52 -8.94
N ARG A 140 16.52 3.74 -7.74
CA ARG A 140 17.69 4.60 -7.54
C ARG A 140 18.89 4.16 -8.37
N ASN A 141 19.11 2.86 -8.51
CA ASN A 141 20.28 2.32 -9.18
C ASN A 141 20.14 2.41 -10.70
N TRP A 142 19.04 1.89 -11.26
CA TRP A 142 18.89 1.85 -12.71
C TRP A 142 18.62 3.24 -13.30
N SER A 143 17.86 4.09 -12.60
CA SER A 143 17.64 5.48 -13.05
C SER A 143 18.94 6.28 -13.06
N SER A 144 19.89 5.98 -12.16
CA SER A 144 21.21 6.60 -12.17
C SER A 144 22.01 6.24 -13.42
N TYR A 145 21.95 4.98 -13.86
CA TYR A 145 22.55 4.59 -15.14
C TYR A 145 21.85 5.27 -16.32
N ALA A 146 20.51 5.42 -16.29
CA ALA A 146 19.75 6.10 -17.33
C ALA A 146 19.98 7.64 -17.37
N LEU A 147 20.40 8.24 -16.24
CA LEU A 147 20.72 9.67 -16.10
C LEU A 147 22.22 9.98 -16.27
N SER A 148 23.06 8.97 -16.48
CA SER A 148 24.49 9.17 -16.67
C SER A 148 24.79 9.83 -18.04
N PRO A 149 25.99 10.42 -18.23
CA PRO A 149 26.41 10.96 -19.53
C PRO A 149 26.47 9.89 -20.65
N ASP A 150 26.65 8.63 -20.27
CA ASP A 150 26.63 7.46 -21.17
C ASP A 150 25.48 6.53 -20.75
N PRO A 151 24.22 6.94 -21.01
CA PRO A 151 23.07 6.29 -20.42
C PRO A 151 22.88 4.86 -20.89
N SER A 152 22.42 3.98 -20.02
CA SER A 152 22.17 2.58 -20.39
C SER A 152 20.95 1.99 -19.70
N TRP A 153 20.26 1.12 -20.43
CA TRP A 153 19.05 0.44 -20.00
C TRP A 153 19.23 -1.07 -20.12
N ASP A 154 18.61 -1.84 -19.22
CA ASP A 154 18.66 -3.31 -19.32
C ASP A 154 17.87 -3.79 -20.54
N ARG A 155 18.31 -4.92 -21.11
CA ARG A 155 17.69 -5.53 -22.29
C ARG A 155 16.18 -5.80 -22.17
N GLU A 156 15.71 -6.12 -20.97
CA GLU A 156 14.31 -6.50 -20.71
C GLU A 156 13.37 -5.30 -20.56
N PHE A 157 13.89 -4.08 -20.37
CA PHE A 157 13.06 -2.92 -20.07
C PHE A 157 12.02 -2.59 -21.16
N PRO A 158 12.34 -2.62 -22.46
CA PRO A 158 11.34 -2.36 -23.49
C PRO A 158 10.12 -3.27 -23.39
N SER A 159 10.32 -4.58 -23.22
CA SER A 159 9.22 -5.54 -23.08
C SER A 159 8.48 -5.38 -21.76
N ASN A 160 9.21 -5.19 -20.64
CA ASN A 160 8.60 -5.08 -19.32
C ASN A 160 7.75 -3.81 -19.19
N ILE A 161 8.26 -2.68 -19.69
CA ILE A 161 7.53 -1.40 -19.67
C ILE A 161 6.31 -1.46 -20.59
N TYR A 162 6.42 -2.11 -21.75
CA TYR A 162 5.27 -2.34 -22.62
C TYR A 162 4.17 -3.15 -21.91
N GLU A 163 4.53 -4.28 -21.29
CA GLU A 163 3.57 -5.09 -20.53
C GLU A 163 2.95 -4.32 -19.36
N PHE A 164 3.74 -3.54 -18.62
CA PHE A 164 3.21 -2.68 -17.55
C PHE A 164 2.17 -1.69 -18.10
N ARG A 165 2.49 -1.03 -19.21
CA ARG A 165 1.60 -0.06 -19.83
C ARG A 165 0.31 -0.71 -20.35
N GLU A 166 0.37 -1.90 -20.92
CA GLU A 166 -0.81 -2.67 -21.32
C GLU A 166 -1.72 -2.97 -20.13
N LYS A 167 -1.14 -3.38 -18.98
CA LYS A 167 -1.90 -3.63 -17.75
C LYS A 167 -2.60 -2.36 -17.24
N VAL A 168 -1.93 -1.21 -17.29
CA VAL A 168 -2.54 0.08 -16.88
C VAL A 168 -3.72 0.46 -17.79
N ILE A 169 -3.60 0.25 -19.10
CA ILE A 169 -4.69 0.52 -20.07
C ILE A 169 -5.86 -0.43 -19.87
N ALA A 170 -5.59 -1.73 -19.67
CA ALA A 170 -6.60 -2.75 -19.54
C ALA A 170 -7.28 -2.78 -18.15
N ALA A 171 -6.71 -2.08 -17.16
CA ALA A 171 -7.21 -2.08 -15.80
C ALA A 171 -8.61 -1.44 -15.68
N ILE A 172 -9.46 -2.08 -14.90
CA ILE A 172 -10.77 -1.54 -14.51
C ILE A 172 -10.56 -0.70 -13.26
N TRP A 173 -10.62 0.62 -13.42
CA TRP A 173 -10.37 1.58 -12.34
C TRP A 173 -11.65 1.94 -11.58
N PRO A 174 -11.68 1.79 -10.25
CA PRO A 174 -12.82 2.25 -9.45
C PRO A 174 -13.00 3.78 -9.50
N GLU A 175 -14.24 4.25 -9.53
CA GLU A 175 -14.55 5.69 -9.64
C GLU A 175 -14.00 6.51 -8.47
N ASN A 176 -13.98 5.93 -7.27
CA ASN A 176 -13.46 6.59 -6.06
C ASN A 176 -11.92 6.65 -6.01
N LEU A 177 -11.24 6.13 -7.04
CA LEU A 177 -9.79 6.02 -7.15
C LEU A 177 -9.27 6.72 -8.43
N ASP A 178 -9.88 7.86 -8.79
CA ASP A 178 -9.48 8.62 -9.99
C ASP A 178 -8.03 9.14 -9.90
N GLU A 179 -7.58 9.59 -8.73
CA GLU A 179 -6.22 10.14 -8.62
C GLU A 179 -5.15 9.07 -8.85
N ILE A 180 -5.29 7.87 -8.25
CA ILE A 180 -4.36 6.76 -8.48
C ILE A 180 -4.40 6.29 -9.94
N LYS A 181 -5.57 6.30 -10.59
CA LYS A 181 -5.70 6.05 -12.02
C LYS A 181 -4.89 7.06 -12.83
N ARG A 182 -5.07 8.36 -12.59
CA ARG A 182 -4.35 9.41 -13.32
C ARG A 182 -2.85 9.34 -13.09
N ALA A 183 -2.43 9.07 -11.85
CA ALA A 183 -1.02 8.88 -11.51
C ALA A 183 -0.40 7.66 -12.22
N ALA A 184 -1.10 6.52 -12.23
CA ALA A 184 -0.67 5.30 -12.92
C ALA A 184 -0.59 5.49 -14.45
N ILE A 185 -1.58 6.15 -15.05
CA ILE A 185 -1.58 6.47 -16.49
C ILE A 185 -0.41 7.42 -16.81
N THR A 186 -0.20 8.45 -16.01
CA THR A 186 0.89 9.41 -16.18
C THR A 186 2.25 8.72 -16.11
N PHE A 187 2.46 7.90 -15.08
CA PHE A 187 3.69 7.13 -14.91
C PHE A 187 3.93 6.15 -16.07
N SER A 188 2.90 5.41 -16.49
CA SER A 188 3.04 4.43 -17.59
C SER A 188 3.31 5.06 -18.96
N ILE A 189 2.76 6.25 -19.23
CA ILE A 189 3.07 7.00 -20.45
C ILE A 189 4.51 7.48 -20.42
N LEU A 190 4.93 8.14 -19.34
CA LEU A 190 6.26 8.75 -19.25
C LEU A 190 7.38 7.71 -19.27
N ILE A 191 7.24 6.60 -18.53
CA ILE A 191 8.25 5.55 -18.53
C ILE A 191 8.35 4.86 -19.90
N HIS A 192 7.24 4.67 -20.60
CA HIS A 192 7.24 4.12 -21.95
C HIS A 192 7.89 5.07 -22.96
N GLU A 193 7.54 6.36 -22.91
CA GLU A 193 8.17 7.35 -23.79
C GLU A 193 9.67 7.45 -23.53
N SER A 194 10.10 7.35 -22.26
CA SER A 194 11.51 7.42 -21.89
C SER A 194 12.36 6.31 -22.54
N ILE A 195 11.81 5.10 -22.66
CA ILE A 195 12.50 4.00 -23.34
C ILE A 195 12.40 4.16 -24.86
N GLU A 196 11.26 4.55 -25.42
CA GLU A 196 11.09 4.75 -26.86
C GLU A 196 12.07 5.81 -27.40
N VAL A 197 12.14 6.97 -26.74
CA VAL A 197 13.08 8.04 -27.12
C VAL A 197 14.52 7.59 -26.98
N PHE A 198 14.87 6.85 -25.92
CA PHE A 198 16.21 6.30 -25.77
C PHE A 198 16.54 5.28 -26.88
N LEU A 199 15.58 4.47 -27.31
CA LEU A 199 15.84 3.44 -28.31
C LEU A 199 16.16 4.03 -29.70
N LEU A 200 15.68 5.23 -30.04
CA LEU A 200 15.91 5.91 -31.34
C LEU A 200 17.39 5.97 -31.76
N HIS A 201 18.29 6.22 -30.81
CA HIS A 201 19.73 6.32 -31.05
C HIS A 201 20.54 5.39 -30.16
N SER A 202 19.99 4.21 -29.85
CA SER A 202 20.70 3.18 -29.08
C SER A 202 21.01 1.94 -29.93
N ARG A 203 21.90 1.10 -29.40
CA ARG A 203 22.12 -0.26 -29.86
C ARG A 203 22.24 -1.20 -28.69
N MET A 204 21.91 -2.47 -28.91
CA MET A 204 22.16 -3.52 -27.94
C MET A 204 23.66 -3.87 -27.91
N GLN A 205 24.25 -3.90 -26.71
CA GLN A 205 25.60 -4.40 -26.46
C GLN A 205 25.58 -5.29 -25.22
N GLY A 206 25.75 -6.60 -25.41
CA GLY A 206 25.55 -7.57 -24.33
C GLY A 206 24.10 -7.53 -23.83
N GLU A 207 23.92 -7.39 -22.52
CA GLU A 207 22.61 -7.35 -21.86
C GLU A 207 22.07 -5.93 -21.61
N ARG A 208 22.64 -4.92 -22.28
CA ARG A 208 22.21 -3.52 -22.14
C ARG A 208 22.05 -2.83 -23.49
N PHE A 209 21.14 -1.88 -23.54
CA PHE A 209 21.09 -0.87 -24.58
C PHE A 209 21.99 0.30 -24.21
N ILE A 210 22.83 0.73 -25.15
CA ILE A 210 23.77 1.83 -24.99
C ILE A 210 23.67 2.84 -26.15
N PRO A 211 24.14 4.08 -25.97
CA PRO A 211 24.02 5.12 -26.98
C PRO A 211 24.90 4.84 -28.19
N ILE A 212 24.38 5.14 -29.38
CA ILE A 212 25.18 5.28 -30.59
C ILE A 212 25.71 6.71 -30.62
N LYS A 213 27.02 6.89 -30.42
CA LYS A 213 27.70 8.19 -30.54
C LYS A 213 27.85 8.57 -32.02
N PHE A 214 26.75 8.93 -32.68
CA PHE A 214 26.72 9.17 -34.13
C PHE A 214 27.57 10.37 -34.57
N TYR A 215 27.86 11.33 -33.68
CA TYR A 215 28.85 12.39 -33.89
C TYR A 215 30.30 11.91 -34.00
N LYS A 216 30.60 10.64 -33.68
CA LYS A 216 31.93 10.03 -33.82
C LYS A 216 32.07 9.16 -35.08
N ARG A 217 31.07 9.13 -35.97
CA ARG A 217 31.15 8.36 -37.22
C ARG A 217 31.91 9.16 -38.28
N ASP A 218 32.82 8.52 -39.01
CA ASP A 218 33.65 9.08 -40.08
C ASP A 218 32.86 9.40 -41.38
N GLU A 219 31.66 9.97 -41.28
CA GLU A 219 30.86 10.35 -42.45
C GLU A 219 31.07 11.82 -42.80
N TRP A 220 31.76 12.05 -43.92
CA TRP A 220 32.30 13.32 -44.44
C TRP A 220 31.26 14.38 -44.87
N TYR A 221 30.02 14.36 -44.36
CA TYR A 221 28.90 15.11 -44.96
C TYR A 221 28.17 16.10 -44.04
N GLU A 222 28.29 16.02 -42.71
CA GLU A 222 27.67 16.99 -41.78
C GLU A 222 28.72 17.72 -40.90
N ASP A 223 28.46 18.98 -40.56
CA ASP A 223 29.29 19.75 -39.61
C ASP A 223 29.27 19.07 -38.23
N PHE A 224 30.47 18.73 -37.72
CA PHE A 224 30.64 18.02 -36.46
C PHE A 224 29.88 18.68 -35.29
N ASN A 225 29.89 20.01 -35.20
CA ASN A 225 29.21 20.72 -34.12
C ASN A 225 27.69 20.52 -34.18
N THR A 226 27.12 20.59 -35.39
CA THR A 226 25.70 20.32 -35.62
C THR A 226 25.31 18.90 -35.20
N VAL A 227 26.11 17.89 -35.54
CA VAL A 227 25.84 16.49 -35.18
C VAL A 227 25.99 16.26 -33.67
N LEU A 228 26.98 16.88 -33.05
CA LEU A 228 27.20 16.83 -31.60
C LEU A 228 26.04 17.50 -30.83
N GLU A 229 25.53 18.62 -31.33
CA GLU A 229 24.39 19.32 -30.74
C GLU A 229 23.13 18.45 -30.77
N LYS A 230 22.83 17.81 -31.91
CA LYS A 230 21.73 16.83 -32.03
C LYS A 230 21.85 15.69 -31.02
N TYR A 231 23.06 15.13 -30.85
CA TYR A 231 23.31 14.09 -29.86
C TYR A 231 23.05 14.58 -28.43
N ASN A 232 23.53 15.77 -28.08
CA ASN A 232 23.33 16.34 -26.74
C ASN A 232 21.85 16.66 -26.48
N ASN A 233 21.12 17.17 -27.46
CA ASN A 233 19.68 17.42 -27.35
C ASN A 233 18.90 16.12 -27.12
N TRP A 234 19.25 15.05 -27.83
CA TRP A 234 18.66 13.74 -27.58
C TRP A 234 18.95 13.20 -26.17
N ILE A 235 20.21 13.31 -25.68
CA ILE A 235 20.55 12.92 -24.31
C ILE A 235 19.77 13.75 -23.28
N HIS A 236 19.64 15.06 -23.48
CA HIS A 236 18.83 15.92 -22.63
C HIS A 236 17.37 15.49 -22.58
N SER A 237 16.78 15.12 -23.73
CA SER A 237 15.41 14.58 -23.81
C SER A 237 15.26 13.27 -23.05
N CYS A 238 16.22 12.34 -23.17
CA CYS A 238 16.23 11.10 -22.38
C CYS A 238 16.26 11.39 -20.87
N HIS A 239 17.15 12.29 -20.43
CA HIS A 239 17.27 12.63 -19.01
C HIS A 239 16.02 13.36 -18.49
N PHE A 240 15.45 14.26 -19.29
CA PHE A 240 14.20 14.95 -18.96
C PHE A 240 13.07 13.95 -18.71
N LEU A 241 12.87 12.98 -19.59
CA LEU A 241 11.82 11.97 -19.45
C LEU A 241 12.00 11.10 -18.21
N ILE A 242 13.23 10.73 -17.82
CA ILE A 242 13.48 10.00 -16.58
C ILE A 242 13.14 10.83 -15.34
N ARG A 243 13.45 12.15 -15.37
CA ARG A 243 13.10 13.06 -14.27
C ARG A 243 11.58 13.19 -14.13
N GLU A 244 10.87 13.40 -15.24
CA GLU A 244 9.39 13.44 -15.23
C GLU A 244 8.77 12.11 -14.81
N THR A 245 9.32 10.99 -15.28
CA THR A 245 8.90 9.65 -14.85
C THR A 245 9.07 9.47 -13.35
N SER A 246 10.14 10.02 -12.76
CA SER A 246 10.38 9.96 -11.31
C SER A 246 9.38 10.82 -10.52
N LYS A 247 8.96 11.99 -11.04
CA LYS A 247 7.85 12.78 -10.47
C LYS A 247 6.55 11.98 -10.47
N ALA A 248 6.23 11.36 -11.60
CA ALA A 248 5.04 10.55 -11.76
C ALA A 248 5.02 9.32 -10.86
N LEU A 249 6.16 8.66 -10.69
CA LEU A 249 6.31 7.53 -9.77
C LEU A 249 6.08 7.96 -8.32
N ASN A 250 6.66 9.08 -7.87
CA ASN A 250 6.44 9.56 -6.51
C ASN A 250 4.97 9.91 -6.26
N TRP A 251 4.30 10.56 -7.22
CA TRP A 251 2.87 10.81 -7.15
C TRP A 251 2.05 9.51 -7.08
N PHE A 252 2.35 8.54 -7.94
CA PHE A 252 1.69 7.23 -7.92
C PHE A 252 1.88 6.52 -6.57
N ALA A 253 3.10 6.49 -6.05
CA ALA A 253 3.42 5.91 -4.75
C ALA A 253 2.66 6.57 -3.59
N ASP A 254 2.48 7.89 -3.63
CA ASP A 254 1.73 8.61 -2.60
C ASP A 254 0.24 8.25 -2.61
N THR A 255 -0.36 8.15 -3.79
CA THR A 255 -1.76 7.70 -3.92
C THR A 255 -1.94 6.28 -3.40
N ILE A 256 -0.97 5.38 -3.66
CA ILE A 256 -0.98 4.01 -3.12
C ILE A 256 -0.91 4.01 -1.59
N ARG A 257 0.01 4.77 -1.00
CA ARG A 257 0.17 4.85 0.46
C ARG A 257 -1.09 5.38 1.14
N ARG A 258 -1.71 6.38 0.54
CA ARG A 258 -2.90 7.03 1.09
C ARG A 258 -4.13 6.14 0.99
N ASP A 259 -4.38 5.56 -0.17
CA ASP A 259 -5.69 4.98 -0.49
C ASP A 259 -5.72 3.44 -0.45
N ILE A 260 -4.57 2.77 -0.61
CA ILE A 260 -4.49 1.31 -0.79
C ILE A 260 -3.71 0.63 0.33
N ASN A 261 -2.43 0.97 0.50
CA ASN A 261 -1.50 0.33 1.41
C ASN A 261 -0.53 1.34 2.04
N PRO A 262 -0.78 1.80 3.28
CA PRO A 262 0.11 2.71 4.00
C PRO A 262 1.55 2.21 4.19
N MET A 263 1.77 0.90 4.08
CA MET A 263 3.10 0.29 4.21
C MET A 263 3.89 0.23 2.89
N PHE A 264 3.32 0.69 1.77
CA PHE A 264 3.98 0.66 0.47
C PHE A 264 5.31 1.43 0.49
N PHE A 265 6.44 0.71 0.38
CA PHE A 265 7.80 1.26 0.44
C PHE A 265 8.04 2.15 1.67
N ILE A 266 7.45 1.85 2.83
CA ILE A 266 7.55 2.72 4.03
C ILE A 266 8.99 2.86 4.55
N GLU A 267 9.79 1.79 4.50
CA GLU A 267 11.20 1.82 4.94
C GLU A 267 12.11 2.57 3.95
N LYS A 268 11.86 2.42 2.65
CA LYS A 268 12.63 3.09 1.59
C LYS A 268 12.24 4.56 1.41
N GLY A 269 10.98 4.89 1.69
CA GLY A 269 10.45 6.24 1.52
C GLY A 269 10.21 6.60 0.04
N LYS A 270 10.52 7.85 -0.31
CA LYS A 270 10.32 8.39 -1.67
C LYS A 270 11.35 7.81 -2.66
N PHE A 271 10.97 7.78 -3.94
CA PHE A 271 11.83 7.34 -5.02
C PHE A 271 12.75 8.47 -5.44
N LEU A 272 13.98 8.44 -4.92
CA LEU A 272 15.03 9.40 -5.25
C LEU A 272 15.77 9.00 -6.52
N ILE A 273 16.25 10.00 -7.27
CA ILE A 273 17.18 9.81 -8.38
C ILE A 273 18.59 10.25 -7.99
N VAL A 274 19.58 9.68 -8.67
CA VAL A 274 20.98 10.11 -8.57
C VAL A 274 21.52 10.37 -9.96
N ASP A 275 21.80 11.63 -10.30
CA ASP A 275 22.42 12.01 -11.56
C ASP A 275 23.89 12.38 -11.37
N GLY A 276 24.70 12.08 -12.39
CA GLY A 276 26.10 12.39 -12.43
C GLY A 276 26.96 11.35 -13.15
N PRO A 277 28.29 11.58 -13.24
CA PRO A 277 28.98 12.77 -12.75
C PRO A 277 28.53 14.04 -13.48
N CYS A 278 28.16 15.07 -12.73
CA CYS A 278 27.82 16.39 -13.26
C CYS A 278 29.10 17.16 -13.62
N MET A 279 28.98 18.41 -14.10
CA MET A 279 30.13 19.24 -14.49
C MET A 279 31.14 19.45 -13.34
N ASP A 280 30.71 19.32 -12.09
CA ASP A 280 31.53 19.38 -10.89
C ASP A 280 32.16 18.02 -10.49
N MET A 281 32.03 17.00 -11.34
CA MET A 281 32.47 15.62 -11.12
C MET A 281 31.82 14.95 -9.90
N LYS A 282 30.68 15.46 -9.43
CA LYS A 282 29.92 14.89 -8.31
C LYS A 282 28.63 14.25 -8.76
N TYR A 283 28.09 13.42 -7.88
CA TYR A 283 26.76 12.85 -7.98
C TYR A 283 25.81 13.68 -7.12
N HIS A 284 24.66 14.05 -7.67
CA HIS A 284 23.62 14.78 -6.96
C HIS A 284 22.43 13.85 -6.73
N THR A 285 21.84 13.93 -5.54
CA THR A 285 20.63 13.18 -5.20
C THR A 285 19.47 14.14 -5.13
N SER A 286 18.39 13.83 -5.85
CA SER A 286 17.23 14.72 -5.96
C SER A 286 15.94 13.95 -5.69
N LEU A 287 15.04 14.61 -4.95
CA LEU A 287 13.63 14.24 -4.85
C LEU A 287 12.85 15.09 -5.85
N LEU A 288 12.10 14.45 -6.74
CA LEU A 288 11.30 15.11 -7.75
C LEU A 288 9.82 14.78 -7.52
N GLU A 289 8.99 15.81 -7.40
CA GLU A 289 7.57 15.69 -7.12
C GLU A 289 6.78 16.70 -7.96
N TYR A 290 5.56 16.33 -8.35
CA TYR A 290 4.61 17.27 -8.93
C TYR A 290 4.01 18.15 -7.84
N ASP A 291 3.85 19.43 -8.14
CA ASP A 291 2.96 20.29 -7.36
C ASP A 291 1.47 19.96 -7.65
N ASP A 292 0.57 20.59 -6.90
CA ASP A 292 -0.86 20.28 -7.02
C ASP A 292 -1.48 20.81 -8.33
N GLU A 293 -0.94 21.88 -8.91
CA GLU A 293 -1.38 22.40 -10.21
C GLU A 293 -0.97 21.47 -11.35
N GLU A 294 0.26 20.96 -11.30
CA GLU A 294 0.76 19.94 -12.23
C GLU A 294 -0.11 18.68 -12.16
N LYS A 295 -0.38 18.16 -10.96
CA LYS A 295 -1.21 16.95 -10.77
C LYS A 295 -2.62 17.12 -11.36
N LEU A 296 -3.23 18.30 -11.27
CA LEU A 296 -4.59 18.54 -11.78
C LEU A 296 -4.66 18.43 -13.31
N ASN A 297 -3.59 18.79 -14.01
CA ASN A 297 -3.56 18.81 -15.48
C ASN A 297 -3.13 17.46 -16.10
N LEU A 298 -2.57 16.56 -15.29
CA LEU A 298 -2.10 15.24 -15.72
C LEU A 298 -3.23 14.19 -15.71
N PRO A 299 -3.29 13.29 -16.71
CA PRO A 299 -2.31 13.08 -17.79
C PRO A 299 -2.53 13.93 -19.05
N ASN A 300 -3.57 14.77 -19.13
CA ASN A 300 -3.97 15.43 -20.38
C ASN A 300 -2.90 16.36 -20.97
N SER A 301 -2.15 17.05 -20.11
CA SER A 301 -1.05 17.94 -20.51
C SER A 301 0.14 17.21 -21.14
N LEU A 302 0.27 15.88 -20.94
CA LEU A 302 1.39 15.10 -21.48
C LEU A 302 1.42 15.13 -23.01
N SER A 303 0.27 15.10 -23.67
CA SER A 303 0.23 15.09 -25.14
C SER A 303 0.95 16.29 -25.76
N MET A 304 0.77 17.47 -25.16
CA MET A 304 1.41 18.71 -25.60
C MET A 304 2.90 18.72 -25.25
N MET A 305 3.27 18.24 -24.05
CA MET A 305 4.67 18.10 -23.62
C MET A 305 5.45 17.18 -24.58
N LEU A 306 4.92 15.99 -24.86
CA LEU A 306 5.58 14.98 -25.70
C LEU A 306 5.64 15.41 -27.16
N LYS A 307 4.61 16.11 -27.66
CA LYS A 307 4.65 16.70 -29.01
C LYS A 307 5.79 17.69 -29.15
N LYS A 308 5.95 18.59 -28.17
CA LYS A 308 7.04 19.57 -28.16
C LYS A 308 8.42 18.88 -28.10
N LEU A 309 8.56 17.86 -27.26
CA LEU A 309 9.79 17.07 -27.17
C LEU A 309 10.16 16.42 -28.51
N ASN A 310 9.17 15.85 -29.21
CA ASN A 310 9.38 15.25 -30.53
C ASN A 310 9.73 16.28 -31.60
N GLU A 311 9.15 17.48 -31.58
CA GLU A 311 9.54 18.57 -32.48
C GLU A 311 11.00 19.01 -32.26
N ASP A 312 11.46 19.03 -30.99
CA ASP A 312 12.83 19.36 -30.62
C ASP A 312 13.83 18.24 -30.97
N LEU A 313 13.39 16.98 -31.06
CA LEU A 313 14.22 15.83 -31.48
C LEU A 313 14.44 15.75 -33.00
N ILE A 314 13.53 16.32 -33.80
CA ILE A 314 13.59 16.29 -35.29
C ILE A 314 14.43 17.45 -35.84
N ARG A 315 14.62 18.53 -35.05
CA ARG A 315 15.42 19.71 -35.42
C ARG A 315 16.91 19.49 -35.14
#